data_AF-A0A7X3RB55-F1
#
_entry.id   AF-A0A7X3RB55-F1
#
_cell.length_a   1.000
_cell.length_b   1.000
_cell.length_c   1.000
_cell.angle_alpha   90.00
_cell.angle_beta   90.00
_cell.angle_gamma   90.00
#
_symmetry.space_group_name_H-M   'P 1'
#
loop_
_entity.id
_entity.type
_entity.pdbx_description
1 polymer ?
#
loop_
_entity_poly.entity_id
_entity_poly.type
_entity_poly.pdbx_seq_one_letter_code
_entity_poly.pdbx_strand_id
1 'polypeptide(L)'
;MTTENGQWKRHIVKCLTVLLILTVCLAVLQWFIIKELFGFGADMVRDTLIRQAPEDVDRHDIETTFDRVKAAGMQLPFSFLAGQISLRKIKDAGRYAIAANEDKVWDANEINTLLQMLDASVGVKANIQ
;
A
#
# COMPACT_ATOMS: atom_id res chain seq x y z
N MET A 1 33.56 -5.92 -45.04
CA MET A 1 32.58 -4.96 -44.46
C MET A 1 31.44 -5.63 -43.68
N THR A 2 31.54 -6.91 -43.28
CA THR A 2 30.44 -7.64 -42.60
C THR A 2 30.69 -7.97 -41.12
N THR A 3 31.93 -7.87 -40.65
CA THR A 3 32.35 -8.20 -39.27
C THR A 3 32.04 -7.10 -38.25
N GLU A 4 32.13 -5.82 -38.65
CA GLU A 4 31.87 -4.66 -37.79
C GLU A 4 30.41 -4.60 -37.30
N ASN A 5 29.47 -4.92 -38.19
CA ASN A 5 28.03 -4.87 -37.92
C ASN A 5 27.58 -5.94 -36.90
N GLY A 6 28.28 -7.08 -36.82
CA GLY A 6 27.98 -8.15 -35.88
C GLY A 6 28.46 -7.85 -34.45
N GLN A 7 29.62 -7.22 -34.31
CA GLN A 7 30.14 -6.81 -33.00
C GLN A 7 29.32 -5.68 -32.39
N TRP A 8 28.92 -4.68 -33.18
CA TRP A 8 28.11 -3.54 -32.73
C TRP A 8 26.73 -3.98 -32.21
N LYS A 9 26.05 -4.89 -32.93
CA LYS A 9 24.81 -5.54 -32.47
C LYS A 9 25.01 -6.28 -31.14
N ARG A 10 26.15 -6.96 -30.96
CA ARG A 10 26.45 -7.71 -29.73
C ARG A 10 26.71 -6.79 -28.55
N HIS A 11 27.33 -5.62 -28.75
CA HIS A 11 27.51 -4.61 -27.72
C HIS A 11 26.19 -3.94 -27.31
N ILE A 12 25.32 -3.63 -28.27
CA ILE A 12 23.97 -3.12 -27.99
C ILE A 12 23.16 -4.13 -27.18
N VAL A 13 23.16 -5.40 -27.60
CA VAL A 13 22.43 -6.46 -26.89
C VAL A 13 22.96 -6.59 -25.46
N LYS A 14 24.28 -6.60 -25.24
CA LYS A 14 24.87 -6.61 -23.88
C LYS A 14 24.45 -5.41 -23.06
N CYS A 15 24.47 -4.21 -23.64
CA CYS A 15 24.06 -2.99 -22.96
C CYS A 15 22.57 -3.03 -22.59
N LEU A 16 21.71 -3.46 -23.51
CA LEU A 16 20.28 -3.67 -23.27
C LEU A 16 20.02 -4.73 -22.20
N THR A 17 20.78 -5.83 -22.17
CA THR A 17 20.67 -6.86 -21.13
C THR A 17 21.04 -6.30 -19.76
N VAL A 18 22.14 -5.54 -19.66
CA VAL A 18 22.54 -4.91 -18.40
C VAL A 18 21.50 -3.88 -17.94
N LEU A 19 20.99 -3.06 -18.86
CA LEU A 19 19.89 -2.12 -18.58
C LEU A 19 18.63 -2.83 -18.10
N LEU A 20 18.27 -3.95 -18.73
CA LEU A 20 17.11 -4.75 -18.33
C LEU A 20 17.29 -5.30 -16.91
N ILE A 21 18.45 -5.89 -16.61
CA ILE A 21 18.76 -6.40 -15.25
C ILE A 21 18.66 -5.27 -14.24
N LEU A 22 19.27 -4.12 -14.52
CA LEU A 22 19.25 -2.97 -13.63
C LEU A 22 17.82 -2.46 -13.40
N THR A 23 17.00 -2.42 -14.45
CA THR A 23 15.59 -2.01 -14.36
C THR A 23 14.78 -3.00 -13.51
N VAL A 24 15.00 -4.31 -13.66
CA VAL A 24 14.36 -5.34 -12.84
C VAL A 24 14.79 -5.20 -11.37
N CYS A 25 16.07 -5.00 -11.10
CA CYS A 25 16.57 -4.75 -9.74
C CYS A 25 15.92 -3.53 -9.10
N LEU A 26 15.82 -2.41 -9.85
CA LEU A 26 15.17 -1.20 -9.38
C LEU A 26 13.67 -1.41 -9.11
N ALA A 27 12.97 -2.16 -9.96
CA ALA A 27 11.56 -2.49 -9.76
C ALA A 27 11.33 -3.31 -8.48
N VAL A 28 12.19 -4.30 -8.22
CA VAL A 28 12.14 -5.10 -6.98
C VAL A 28 12.44 -4.23 -5.75
N LEU A 29 13.37 -3.29 -5.86
CA LEU A 29 13.71 -2.38 -4.77
C LEU A 29 12.58 -1.38 -4.49
N GLN A 30 11.98 -0.79 -5.53
CA GLN A 30 10.79 0.07 -5.41
C GLN A 30 9.63 -0.67 -4.76
N TRP A 31 9.42 -1.92 -5.15
CA TRP A 31 8.42 -2.76 -4.54
C TRP A 31 8.62 -2.97 -3.05
N PHE A 32 9.84 -3.32 -2.65
CA PHE A 32 10.17 -3.54 -1.25
C PHE A 32 9.91 -2.27 -0.43
N ILE A 33 10.32 -1.11 -0.95
CA ILE A 33 10.07 0.19 -0.32
C ILE A 33 8.56 0.45 -0.16
N ILE A 34 7.74 0.19 -1.19
CA ILE A 34 6.29 0.41 -1.10
C ILE A 34 5.67 -0.47 -0.01
N LYS A 35 6.07 -1.75 0.10
CA LYS A 35 5.56 -2.64 1.14
C LYS A 35 5.93 -2.18 2.55
N GLU A 36 7.19 -1.83 2.75
CA GLU A 36 7.67 -1.34 4.05
C GLU A 36 6.99 -0.04 4.45
N LEU A 37 6.90 0.95 3.54
CA LEU A 37 6.23 2.21 3.82
C LEU A 37 4.74 2.03 4.13
N PHE A 38 4.06 1.14 3.41
CA PHE A 38 2.65 0.85 3.67
C PHE A 38 2.47 0.18 5.04
N GLY A 39 3.30 -0.81 5.36
CA GLY A 39 3.28 -1.49 6.66
C GLY A 39 3.54 -0.52 7.81
N PHE A 40 4.60 0.30 7.70
CA PHE A 40 4.95 1.29 8.70
C PHE A 40 3.85 2.35 8.89
N GLY A 41 3.29 2.87 7.80
CA GLY A 41 2.20 3.84 7.87
C GLY A 41 0.95 3.27 8.54
N ALA A 42 0.56 2.05 8.19
CA ALA A 42 -0.56 1.36 8.81
C ALA A 42 -0.32 1.12 10.31
N ASP A 43 0.88 0.67 10.69
CA ASP A 43 1.23 0.40 12.09
C ASP A 43 1.28 1.68 12.92
N MET A 44 1.81 2.78 12.37
CA MET A 44 1.87 4.08 13.06
C MET A 44 0.49 4.66 13.34
N VAL A 45 -0.42 4.59 12.35
CA VAL A 45 -1.80 5.05 12.53
C VAL A 45 -2.53 4.14 13.52
N ARG A 46 -2.38 2.81 13.40
CA ARG A 46 -2.95 1.85 14.35
C ARG A 46 -2.52 2.14 15.79
N ASP A 47 -1.23 2.31 16.05
CA ASP A 47 -0.69 2.57 17.40
C ASP A 47 -1.20 3.92 17.95
N THR A 48 -1.31 4.94 17.09
CA THR A 48 -1.88 6.24 17.47
C THR A 48 -3.34 6.11 17.89
N LEU A 49 -4.15 5.40 17.10
CA LEU A 49 -5.57 5.18 17.36
C LEU A 49 -5.80 4.34 18.62
N ILE A 50 -5.03 3.27 18.83
CA ILE A 50 -5.17 2.41 20.03
C ILE A 50 -4.85 3.19 21.31
N ARG A 51 -3.85 4.08 21.28
CA ARG A 51 -3.46 4.89 22.44
C ARG A 51 -4.47 5.98 22.78
N GLN A 52 -5.14 6.51 21.77
CA GLN A 52 -6.10 7.62 21.92
C GLN A 52 -7.56 7.17 21.90
N ALA A 53 -7.82 5.87 21.69
CA ALA A 53 -9.17 5.33 21.62
C ALA A 53 -9.95 5.64 22.92
N PRO A 54 -11.05 6.42 22.84
CA PRO A 54 -11.97 6.59 23.96
C PRO A 54 -12.69 5.28 24.28
N GLU A 55 -13.28 5.15 25.48
CA GLU A 55 -13.89 3.90 25.95
C GLU A 55 -15.01 3.35 25.05
N ASP A 56 -15.64 4.23 24.25
CA ASP A 56 -16.72 3.89 23.31
C ASP A 56 -16.24 3.26 21.98
N VAL A 57 -14.92 3.13 21.76
CA VAL A 57 -14.37 2.48 20.55
C VAL A 57 -13.70 1.16 20.90
N ASP A 58 -14.18 0.07 20.29
CA ASP A 58 -13.56 -1.24 20.48
C ASP A 58 -12.18 -1.27 19.82
N ARG A 59 -11.15 -1.48 20.66
CA ARG A 59 -9.77 -1.65 20.19
C ARG A 59 -9.64 -2.84 19.25
N HIS A 60 -10.45 -3.88 19.44
CA HIS A 60 -10.45 -5.07 18.59
C HIS A 60 -10.87 -4.75 17.15
N ASP A 61 -11.80 -3.81 16.96
CA ASP A 61 -12.26 -3.39 15.63
C ASP A 61 -11.18 -2.57 14.90
N ILE A 62 -10.42 -1.76 15.64
CA ILE A 62 -9.25 -1.05 15.10
C ILE A 62 -8.22 -2.07 14.62
N GLU A 63 -7.85 -3.03 15.46
CA GLU A 63 -6.85 -4.05 15.10
C GLU A 63 -7.26 -4.87 13.88
N THR A 64 -8.49 -5.37 13.88
CA THR A 64 -9.01 -6.24 12.81
C THR A 64 -9.09 -5.50 11.48
N THR A 65 -9.53 -4.24 11.49
CA THR A 65 -9.63 -3.42 10.28
C THR A 65 -8.25 -3.13 9.70
N PHE A 66 -7.30 -2.70 10.54
CA PHE A 66 -5.94 -2.41 10.10
C PHE A 66 -5.20 -3.67 9.64
N ASP A 67 -5.40 -4.82 10.29
CA ASP A 67 -4.80 -6.08 9.89
C ASP A 67 -5.32 -6.55 8.52
N ARG A 68 -6.62 -6.37 8.23
CA ARG A 68 -7.20 -6.64 6.89
C ARG A 68 -6.62 -5.73 5.82
N VAL A 69 -6.54 -4.43 6.09
CA VAL A 69 -5.93 -3.45 5.16
C VAL A 69 -4.45 -3.77 4.93
N LYS A 70 -3.70 -4.11 5.99
CA LYS A 70 -2.28 -4.49 5.93
C LYS A 70 -2.08 -5.77 5.13
N ALA A 71 -2.88 -6.80 5.38
CA ALA A 71 -2.82 -8.06 4.64
C ALA A 71 -3.04 -7.84 3.14
N ALA A 72 -4.02 -7.01 2.77
CA ALA A 72 -4.28 -6.66 1.39
C ALA A 72 -3.18 -5.76 0.79
N GLY A 73 -2.62 -4.82 1.56
CA GLY A 73 -1.51 -3.96 1.14
C GLY A 73 -0.20 -4.73 0.91
N MET A 74 0.08 -5.74 1.75
CA MET A 74 1.23 -6.63 1.61
C MET A 74 1.18 -7.50 0.34
N GLN A 75 -0.01 -7.63 -0.28
CA GLN A 75 -0.23 -8.34 -1.54
C GLN A 75 -0.24 -7.41 -2.76
N LEU A 76 0.08 -6.13 -2.60
CA LEU A 76 0.26 -5.24 -3.77
C LEU A 76 1.34 -5.84 -4.70
N PRO A 77 1.14 -5.74 -6.04
CA PRO A 77 0.13 -4.95 -6.73
C PRO A 77 -1.10 -5.84 -7.02
N PHE A 78 -1.07 -7.10 -6.58
CA PHE A 78 -1.92 -8.18 -7.08
C PHE A 78 -3.28 -8.04 -6.43
N SER A 79 -3.33 -7.68 -5.15
CA SER A 79 -4.56 -7.28 -4.47
C SER A 79 -5.24 -6.07 -5.11
N PHE A 80 -4.48 -5.12 -5.66
CA PHE A 80 -5.03 -3.98 -6.39
C PHE A 80 -5.58 -4.42 -7.77
N LEU A 81 -4.80 -5.20 -8.52
CA LEU A 81 -5.22 -5.74 -9.82
C LEU A 81 -6.42 -6.69 -9.69
N ALA A 82 -6.49 -7.47 -8.62
CA ALA A 82 -7.60 -8.37 -8.28
C ALA A 82 -8.81 -7.61 -7.70
N GLY A 83 -8.71 -6.30 -7.45
CA GLY A 83 -9.78 -5.50 -6.86
C GLY A 83 -10.08 -5.83 -5.40
N GLN A 84 -9.19 -6.55 -4.72
CA GLN A 84 -9.27 -6.83 -3.29
C GLN A 84 -8.98 -5.58 -2.45
N ILE A 85 -8.23 -4.62 -3.00
CA ILE A 85 -7.94 -3.35 -2.35
C ILE A 85 -8.07 -2.18 -3.33
N SER A 86 -8.68 -1.08 -2.87
CA SER A 86 -8.78 0.16 -3.64
C SER A 86 -7.81 1.20 -3.10
N LEU A 87 -6.71 1.41 -3.82
CA LEU A 87 -5.72 2.45 -3.48
C LEU A 87 -6.31 3.86 -3.44
N ARG A 88 -7.37 4.12 -4.23
CA ARG A 88 -8.08 5.39 -4.20
C ARG A 88 -8.76 5.59 -2.85
N LYS A 89 -9.49 4.58 -2.36
CA LYS A 89 -10.18 4.64 -1.07
C LYS A 89 -9.19 4.69 0.10
N ILE A 90 -8.06 3.98 0.02
CA ILE A 90 -6.99 4.10 1.03
C ILE A 90 -6.44 5.53 1.05
N LYS A 91 -6.21 6.14 -0.12
CA LYS A 91 -5.74 7.51 -0.19
C LYS A 91 -6.75 8.48 0.43
N ASP A 92 -8.04 8.27 0.18
CA ASP A 92 -9.11 9.10 0.75
C ASP A 92 -9.19 8.91 2.28
N ALA A 93 -9.10 7.67 2.77
CA ALA A 93 -9.02 7.36 4.20
C ALA A 93 -7.78 7.99 4.86
N GLY A 94 -6.61 7.92 4.21
CA GLY A 94 -5.39 8.55 4.71
C GLY A 94 -5.46 10.07 4.73
N ARG A 95 -6.11 10.69 3.73
CA ARG A 95 -6.38 12.13 3.72
C ARG A 95 -7.33 12.54 4.83
N TYR A 96 -8.39 11.75 5.04
CA TYR A 96 -9.29 11.94 6.17
C TYR A 96 -8.52 11.85 7.49
N ALA A 97 -7.66 10.83 7.66
CA ALA A 97 -6.89 10.66 8.88
C ALA A 97 -5.94 11.83 9.19
N ILE A 98 -5.32 12.41 8.15
CA ILE A 98 -4.48 13.60 8.31
C ILE A 98 -5.31 14.82 8.73
N ALA A 99 -6.50 15.00 8.16
CA ALA A 99 -7.38 16.11 8.48
C ALA A 99 -8.03 15.98 9.87
N ALA A 100 -8.50 14.77 10.22
CA ALA A 100 -9.08 14.48 11.53
C ALA A 100 -8.03 14.63 12.65
N ASN A 101 -6.77 14.31 12.38
CA ASN A 101 -5.69 14.46 13.37
C ASN A 101 -5.06 15.88 13.40
N GLU A 102 -5.68 16.89 12.79
CA GLU A 102 -5.12 18.25 12.73
C GLU A 102 -5.00 18.89 14.12
N ASP A 103 -5.98 18.64 14.99
CA ASP A 103 -5.99 19.07 16.40
C ASP A 103 -5.29 18.09 17.35
N LYS A 104 -4.79 16.96 16.82
CA LYS A 104 -4.09 15.87 17.51
C LYS A 104 -4.92 15.12 18.55
N VAL A 105 -6.25 15.22 18.48
CA VAL A 105 -7.16 14.51 19.37
C VAL A 105 -8.15 13.74 18.50
N TRP A 106 -8.30 12.45 18.76
CA TRP A 106 -9.25 11.63 18.01
C TRP A 106 -10.56 11.48 18.79
N ASP A 107 -11.68 11.83 18.17
CA ASP A 107 -12.99 11.52 18.70
C ASP A 107 -13.48 10.12 18.26
N ALA A 108 -14.43 9.54 18.99
CA ALA A 108 -14.96 8.20 18.69
C ALA A 108 -15.60 8.11 17.29
N ASN A 109 -16.25 9.17 16.84
CA ASN A 109 -16.93 9.23 15.55
C ASN A 109 -15.92 9.31 14.38
N GLU A 110 -14.81 10.01 14.57
CA GLU A 110 -13.71 10.12 13.63
C GLU A 110 -12.98 8.80 13.47
N ILE A 111 -12.71 8.11 14.58
CA ILE A 111 -12.11 6.77 14.53
C ILE A 111 -13.05 5.82 13.79
N ASN A 112 -14.34 5.78 14.16
CA ASN A 112 -15.32 4.92 13.50
C ASN A 112 -15.47 5.23 12.00
N THR A 113 -15.47 6.51 11.64
CA THR A 113 -15.51 6.95 10.24
C THR A 113 -14.26 6.50 9.48
N LEU A 114 -13.08 6.64 10.08
CA LEU A 114 -11.83 6.16 9.49
C LEU A 114 -11.86 4.64 9.31
N LEU A 115 -12.31 3.88 10.31
CA LEU A 115 -12.43 2.42 10.22
C LEU A 115 -13.39 2.01 9.11
N GLN A 116 -14.54 2.67 8.97
CA GLN A 116 -15.46 2.41 7.86
C GLN A 116 -14.85 2.71 6.50
N MET A 117 -14.09 3.81 6.36
CA MET A 117 -13.40 4.13 5.11
C MET A 117 -12.31 3.10 4.78
N LEU A 118 -11.58 2.65 5.79
CA LEU A 118 -10.54 1.62 5.66
C LEU A 118 -11.14 0.26 5.32
N ASP A 119 -12.21 -0.17 5.99
CA ASP A 119 -12.92 -1.40 5.67
C ASP A 119 -13.50 -1.35 4.25
N ALA A 120 -14.12 -0.23 3.85
CA ALA A 120 -14.61 -0.04 2.48
C ALA A 120 -13.50 -0.05 1.41
N SER A 121 -12.24 0.15 1.82
CA SER A 121 -11.08 0.08 0.94
C SER A 121 -10.66 -1.36 0.63
N VAL A 122 -11.04 -2.33 1.47
CA VAL A 122 -10.76 -3.76 1.33
C VAL A 122 -12.04 -4.52 0.96
N GLY A 123 -11.96 -5.49 0.05
CA GLY A 123 -13.12 -6.30 -0.35
C GLY A 123 -13.98 -5.74 -1.50
N VAL A 124 -13.46 -4.77 -2.26
CA VAL A 124 -14.18 -4.11 -3.37
C VAL A 124 -14.58 -5.10 -4.50
N LYS A 125 -13.97 -6.29 -4.58
CA LYS A 125 -14.37 -7.39 -5.47
C LYS A 125 -14.09 -8.79 -4.90
N ALA A 126 -14.71 -9.15 -3.77
CA ALA A 126 -14.85 -10.56 -3.36
C ALA A 126 -16.20 -11.16 -3.81
N ASN A 127 -16.80 -10.63 -4.88
CA ASN A 127 -18.01 -11.17 -5.49
C ASN A 127 -17.78 -11.33 -7.00
N ILE A 128 -17.07 -12.39 -7.37
CA ILE A 128 -17.26 -13.07 -8.64
C ILE A 128 -17.25 -14.56 -8.27
N GLN A 129 -18.45 -15.15 -8.32
CA GLN A 129 -18.71 -16.59 -8.35
C GLN A 129 -17.83 -17.32 -9.36
#